data_AF-A0A0N8W6G8-F1
#
_entry.id   AF-A0A0N8W6G8-F1
#
_cell.length_a   1.000
_cell.length_b   1.000
_cell.length_c   1.000
_cell.angle_alpha   90.00
_cell.angle_beta   90.00
_cell.angle_gamma   90.00
#
_symmetry.space_group_name_H-M   'P 1'
#
loop_
_entity.id
_entity.type
_entity.pdbx_description
1 polymer ?
#
loop_
_entity_poly.entity_id
_entity_poly.type
_entity_poly.pdbx_seq_one_letter_code
_entity_poly.pdbx_strand_id
1 'polypeptide(L)'
;MAATSFCSRIEAGSSIDTGAVNIRTSASDLFTMASGSDPVTFDYQILVTELQPGTPSRGMVSSHMNAFIQEGGNDLTLREMLEFHESSSAFGEIRIFEKIMHYESGFSF
;
A
#
# COMPACT_ATOMS: atom_id res chain seq x y z
N MET A 1 -7.04 -26.70 -17.61
CA MET A 1 -5.98 -25.78 -18.06
C MET A 1 -5.63 -24.90 -16.88
N ALA A 2 -4.37 -24.88 -16.46
CA ALA A 2 -3.91 -23.92 -15.46
C ALA A 2 -3.92 -22.53 -16.12
N ALA A 3 -4.69 -21.60 -15.57
CA ALA A 3 -4.57 -20.20 -15.94
C ALA A 3 -3.14 -19.77 -15.62
N THR A 4 -2.45 -19.12 -16.56
CA THR A 4 -1.20 -18.45 -16.23
C THR A 4 -1.53 -17.32 -15.28
N SER A 5 -1.27 -17.50 -13.99
CA SER A 5 -1.33 -16.42 -13.02
C SER A 5 -0.15 -15.50 -13.30
N PHE A 6 -0.41 -14.33 -13.88
CA PHE A 6 0.57 -13.26 -13.87
C PHE A 6 0.76 -12.83 -12.40
N CYS A 7 2.00 -12.90 -11.91
CA CYS A 7 2.31 -12.67 -10.50
C CYS A 7 2.45 -11.18 -10.23
N SER A 8 1.34 -10.46 -10.14
CA SER A 8 1.33 -9.11 -9.60
C SER A 8 1.72 -9.15 -8.11
N ARG A 9 2.53 -8.19 -7.68
CA ARG A 9 3.00 -8.04 -6.30
C ARG A 9 2.77 -6.61 -5.87
N ILE A 10 2.00 -6.44 -4.80
CA ILE A 10 1.74 -5.16 -4.16
C ILE A 10 2.26 -5.24 -2.73
N GLU A 11 3.05 -4.25 -2.34
CA GLU A 11 3.61 -4.14 -1.01
C GLU A 11 3.42 -2.72 -0.52
N ALA A 12 2.91 -2.56 0.69
CA ALA A 12 2.93 -1.27 1.37
C ALA A 12 3.37 -1.45 2.82
N GLY A 13 3.94 -0.38 3.36
CA GLY A 13 4.40 -0.37 4.74
C GLY A 13 4.76 1.01 5.21
N SER A 14 5.09 1.10 6.50
CA SER A 14 5.56 2.33 7.12
C SER A 14 6.70 2.07 8.08
N SER A 15 7.57 3.06 8.24
CA SER A 15 8.61 3.08 9.25
C SER A 15 8.42 4.29 10.17
N ILE A 16 8.61 4.08 11.47
CA ILE A 16 8.46 5.11 12.49
C ILE A 16 9.68 5.08 13.40
N ASP A 17 10.34 6.22 13.53
CA ASP A 17 11.42 6.46 14.48
C ASP A 17 11.05 7.66 15.35
N THR A 18 10.50 7.39 16.53
CA THR A 18 9.92 8.40 17.42
C THR A 18 10.13 8.01 18.88
N GLY A 19 10.14 9.00 19.78
CA GLY A 19 10.12 8.73 21.23
C GLY A 19 8.72 8.32 21.71
N ALA A 20 7.78 9.25 21.66
CA ALA A 20 6.37 9.02 21.99
C ALA A 20 5.50 9.50 20.81
N VAL A 21 4.57 8.66 20.36
CA VAL A 21 3.70 8.91 19.21
C VAL A 21 2.35 8.24 19.39
N ASN A 22 1.28 8.87 18.89
CA ASN A 22 0.00 8.20 18.65
C ASN A 22 -0.04 7.73 17.20
N ILE A 23 -0.18 6.41 17.02
CA ILE A 23 -0.17 5.78 15.70
C ILE A 23 -1.30 4.78 15.56
N ARG A 24 -1.89 4.76 14.37
CA ARG A 24 -2.77 3.69 13.90
C ARG A 24 -2.31 3.27 12.51
N THR A 25 -2.08 1.97 12.36
CA THR A 25 -1.90 1.34 11.05
C THR A 25 -3.02 0.33 10.83
N SER A 26 -3.47 0.21 9.60
CA SER A 26 -4.37 -0.86 9.16
C SER A 26 -3.95 -1.30 7.77
N ALA A 27 -3.89 -2.60 7.56
CA ALA A 27 -3.65 -3.20 6.26
C ALA A 27 -4.73 -4.25 5.99
N SER A 28 -5.15 -4.35 4.73
CA SER A 28 -5.95 -5.47 4.25
C SER A 28 -5.10 -6.75 4.23
N ASP A 29 -5.76 -7.92 4.24
CA ASP A 29 -5.09 -9.21 4.29
C ASP A 29 -4.19 -9.47 3.07
N LEU A 30 -3.18 -10.32 3.27
CA LEU A 30 -2.38 -10.88 2.18
C LEU A 30 -3.28 -11.72 1.27
N PHE A 31 -3.37 -11.35 0.00
CA PHE A 31 -4.02 -12.18 -1.00
C PHE A 31 -2.99 -13.00 -1.78
N THR A 32 -3.26 -14.30 -1.93
CA THR A 32 -2.57 -15.17 -2.88
C THR A 32 -3.64 -15.87 -3.71
N MET A 33 -3.93 -15.36 -4.90
CA MET A 33 -4.96 -15.93 -5.77
C MET A 33 -4.35 -16.83 -6.84
N ALA A 34 -4.90 -18.04 -6.96
CA ALA A 34 -4.51 -19.00 -8.00
C ALA A 34 -5.13 -18.69 -9.37
N SER A 35 -6.16 -17.83 -9.44
CA SER A 35 -6.81 -17.39 -10.68
C SER A 35 -7.35 -15.96 -10.55
N GLY A 36 -7.31 -15.18 -11.64
CA GLY A 36 -7.75 -13.77 -11.69
C GLY A 36 -9.24 -13.55 -11.96
N SER A 37 -10.11 -14.42 -11.42
CA SER A 37 -11.56 -14.37 -11.66
C SER A 37 -12.30 -13.36 -10.77
N ASP A 38 -11.72 -13.00 -9.62
CA ASP A 38 -12.26 -11.97 -8.73
C ASP A 38 -11.25 -10.82 -8.62
N PRO A 39 -11.71 -9.55 -8.66
CA PRO A 39 -10.89 -8.39 -8.32
C PRO A 39 -10.26 -8.57 -6.96
N VAL A 40 -9.04 -8.08 -6.82
CA VAL A 40 -8.34 -8.09 -5.55
C VAL A 40 -8.05 -6.68 -5.12
N THR A 41 -8.43 -6.39 -3.88
CA THR A 41 -8.20 -5.10 -3.26
C THR A 41 -7.13 -5.23 -2.19
N PHE A 42 -6.23 -4.26 -2.15
CA PHE A 42 -5.25 -4.08 -1.09
C PHE A 42 -5.30 -2.64 -0.60
N ASP A 43 -5.56 -2.49 0.70
CA ASP A 43 -5.58 -1.21 1.37
C ASP A 43 -4.50 -1.16 2.43
N TYR A 44 -3.84 -0.03 2.53
CA TYR A 44 -2.96 0.29 3.62
C TYR A 44 -3.20 1.72 4.08
N GLN A 45 -3.38 1.89 5.38
CA GLN A 45 -3.48 3.20 6.01
C GLN A 45 -2.48 3.31 7.16
N ILE A 46 -1.81 4.46 7.22
CA ILE A 46 -1.12 4.92 8.42
C ILE A 46 -1.64 6.31 8.78
N LEU A 47 -1.93 6.47 10.07
CA LEU A 47 -2.26 7.75 10.68
C LEU A 47 -1.36 7.95 11.90
N VAL A 48 -0.64 9.07 11.91
CA VAL A 48 0.08 9.61 13.07
C VAL A 48 -0.57 10.93 13.47
N THR A 49 -0.86 11.08 14.75
CA THR A 49 -1.48 12.29 15.31
C THR A 49 -0.66 12.87 16.44
N GLU A 50 -1.10 14.00 16.98
CA GLU A 50 -0.64 14.55 18.26
C GLU A 50 -0.79 13.53 19.41
N LEU A 51 0.13 13.57 20.38
CA LEU A 51 0.08 12.74 21.59
C LEU A 51 -1.14 13.06 22.46
N GLN A 52 -1.45 14.35 22.53
CA GLN A 52 -2.58 14.97 23.21
C GLN A 52 -2.79 16.35 22.57
N PRO A 53 -3.96 16.98 22.73
CA PRO A 53 -4.25 18.26 22.09
C PRO A 53 -3.15 19.31 22.30
N GLY A 54 -2.58 19.81 21.21
CA GLY A 54 -1.53 20.83 21.21
C GLY A 54 -0.11 20.30 21.44
N THR A 55 0.07 18.99 21.68
CA THR A 55 1.38 18.35 21.84
C THR A 55 1.69 17.48 20.61
N PRO A 56 2.51 17.95 19.65
CA PRO A 56 2.83 17.18 18.45
C PRO A 56 3.62 15.91 18.80
N SER A 57 3.45 14.87 17.98
CA SER A 57 4.38 13.75 17.97
C SER A 57 5.74 14.22 17.45
N ARG A 58 6.85 13.64 17.94
CA ARG A 58 8.19 14.05 17.53
C ARG A 58 9.02 12.87 17.06
N GLY A 59 9.57 13.00 15.85
CA GLY A 59 10.44 11.99 15.25
C GLY A 59 10.30 12.00 13.73
N MET A 60 10.40 10.82 13.13
CA MET A 60 10.29 10.60 11.69
C MET A 60 9.24 9.51 11.42
N VAL A 61 8.42 9.74 10.41
CA VAL A 61 7.49 8.76 9.84
C VAL A 61 7.70 8.69 8.34
N SER A 62 7.69 7.48 7.79
CA SER A 62 7.62 7.25 6.35
C SER A 62 6.60 6.17 6.02
N SER A 63 6.04 6.25 4.83
CA SER A 63 5.16 5.24 4.24
C SER A 63 5.57 5.01 2.80
N HIS A 64 5.36 3.80 2.30
CA HIS A 64 5.62 3.45 0.91
C HIS A 64 4.58 2.48 0.38
N MET A 65 4.39 2.50 -0.94
CA MET A 65 3.74 1.45 -1.72
C MET A 65 4.58 1.15 -2.95
N ASN A 66 4.87 -0.13 -3.16
CA ASN A 66 5.51 -0.66 -4.34
C ASN A 66 4.51 -1.60 -5.02
N ALA A 67 4.28 -1.39 -6.30
CA ALA A 67 3.39 -2.22 -7.10
C ALA A 67 4.13 -2.68 -8.36
N PHE A 68 4.17 -3.99 -8.55
CA PHE A 68 4.61 -4.62 -9.78
C PHE A 68 3.43 -5.41 -10.34
N ILE A 69 2.86 -4.93 -11.44
CA ILE A 69 1.61 -5.43 -12.00
C ILE A 69 1.93 -6.04 -13.36
N GLN A 70 1.44 -7.25 -13.57
CA GLN A 70 1.51 -7.94 -14.85
C GLN A 70 0.12 -8.35 -15.27
N GLU A 71 -0.27 -7.94 -16.47
CA GLU A 71 -1.55 -8.33 -17.06
C GLU A 71 -1.32 -8.98 -18.41
N GLY A 72 -2.11 -10.01 -18.70
CA GLY A 72 -2.05 -10.70 -19.98
C GLY A 72 -3.39 -10.80 -20.68
N GLY A 73 -3.30 -11.10 -21.97
CA GLY A 73 -4.46 -11.33 -22.81
C GLY A 73 -5.07 -12.71 -22.59
N ASN A 74 -6.24 -12.94 -23.20
CA ASN A 74 -6.93 -14.23 -23.22
C ASN A 74 -6.11 -15.38 -23.83
N ASP A 75 -5.02 -15.06 -24.52
CA ASP A 75 -4.03 -15.97 -25.12
C ASP A 75 -2.86 -16.29 -24.18
N LEU A 76 -2.94 -15.90 -22.90
CA LEU A 76 -1.89 -16.09 -21.89
C LEU A 76 -0.57 -15.37 -22.22
N THR A 77 -0.62 -14.40 -23.13
CA THR A 77 0.53 -13.54 -23.43
C THR A 77 0.55 -12.33 -22.51
N LEU A 78 1.72 -11.99 -21.97
CA LEU A 78 1.91 -10.74 -21.24
C LEU A 78 1.63 -9.57 -22.19
N ARG A 79 0.76 -8.65 -21.79
CA ARG A 79 0.38 -7.47 -22.56
C ARG A 79 0.77 -6.17 -21.88
N GLU A 80 0.71 -6.15 -20.55
CA GLU A 80 1.06 -5.00 -19.77
C GLU A 80 1.97 -5.39 -18.61
N MET A 81 2.97 -4.54 -18.38
CA MET A 81 3.79 -4.56 -17.20
C MET A 81 3.88 -3.13 -16.69
N LEU A 82 3.43 -2.93 -15.45
CA LEU A 82 3.48 -1.65 -14.77
C LEU A 82 4.27 -1.79 -13.49
N GLU A 83 5.19 -0.85 -13.27
CA GLU A 83 5.95 -0.74 -12.03
C GLU A 83 5.71 0.66 -11.45
N PHE A 84 5.19 0.69 -10.23
CA PHE A 84 4.84 1.91 -9.52
C PHE A 84 5.48 1.91 -8.14
N HIS A 85 6.11 3.04 -7.81
CA HIS A 85 6.75 3.27 -6.53
C HIS A 85 6.30 4.61 -5.97
N GLU A 86 5.80 4.60 -4.76
CA GLU A 86 5.41 5.81 -4.05
C GLU A 86 5.95 5.78 -2.63
N SER A 87 6.45 6.93 -2.18
CA SER A 87 6.88 7.11 -0.80
C SER A 87 6.56 8.51 -0.31
N SER A 88 6.18 8.60 0.95
CA SER A 88 5.87 9.85 1.64
C SER A 88 6.53 9.83 3.01
N SER A 89 7.08 10.96 3.45
CA SER A 89 7.74 11.05 4.76
C SER A 89 7.56 12.41 5.41
N ALA A 90 7.53 12.43 6.74
CA ALA A 90 7.57 13.64 7.55
C ALA A 90 8.56 13.48 8.71
N PHE A 91 9.18 14.59 9.12
CA PHE A 91 10.11 14.63 10.24
C PHE A 91 9.88 15.88 11.11
N GLY A 92 10.32 15.81 12.37
CA GLY A 92 10.22 16.91 13.31
C GLY A 92 8.94 16.84 14.13
N GLU A 93 8.22 17.96 14.24
CA GLU A 93 6.93 18.03 14.93
C GLU A 93 5.79 17.63 13.98
N ILE A 94 5.20 16.46 14.25
CA ILE A 94 4.14 15.87 13.45
C ILE A 94 2.83 16.04 14.20
N ARG A 95 1.95 16.90 13.67
CA ARG A 95 0.58 17.05 14.17
C ARG A 95 -0.35 16.04 13.54
N ILE A 96 -0.25 15.89 12.22
CA ILE A 96 -0.97 14.90 11.43
C ILE A 96 -0.03 14.42 10.32
N PHE A 97 0.15 13.12 10.20
CA PHE A 97 0.62 12.47 8.99
C PHE A 97 -0.38 11.35 8.68
N GLU A 98 -1.08 11.50 7.56
CA GLU A 98 -2.01 10.49 7.08
C GLU A 98 -1.58 10.04 5.69
N LYS A 99 -1.50 8.73 5.50
CA LYS A 99 -1.36 8.13 4.20
C LYS A 99 -2.38 7.02 4.05
N ILE A 100 -3.14 7.12 2.96
CA ILE A 100 -4.08 6.10 2.49
C ILE A 100 -3.54 5.62 1.15
N MET A 101 -3.33 4.31 1.03
CA MET A 101 -2.83 3.64 -0.15
C MET A 101 -3.82 2.54 -0.49
N HIS A 102 -4.24 2.52 -1.75
CA HIS A 102 -5.26 1.62 -2.26
C HIS A 102 -4.81 1.09 -3.61
N TYR A 103 -4.96 -0.22 -3.77
CA TYR A 103 -4.80 -0.93 -5.02
C TYR A 103 -6.03 -1.80 -5.23
N GLU A 104 -6.55 -1.80 -6.45
CA GLU A 104 -7.60 -2.69 -6.90
C GLU A 104 -7.18 -3.26 -8.24
N SER A 105 -7.24 -4.59 -8.39
CA SER A 105 -7.05 -5.25 -9.67
C SER A 105 -8.37 -5.35 -10.43
N GLY A 106 -8.29 -5.30 -11.76
CA GLY A 106 -9.44 -5.43 -12.64
C GLY A 106 -9.74 -4.17 -13.43
N PHE A 107 -10.39 -4.36 -14.58
CA PHE A 107 -10.86 -3.26 -15.41
C PHE A 107 -12.14 -2.68 -14.80
N SER A 108 -12.12 -1.41 -14.41
CA SER A 108 -13.36 -0.65 -14.20
C SER A 108 -13.96 -0.34 -15.58
N PHE A 109 -15.11 -0.93 -15.90
CA PHE A 109 -15.90 -0.55 -17.09
C PHE A 109 -16.94 0.52 -16.74
#